data_AF-A0A6L9QBG5-F1
#
_entry.id   AF-A0A6L9QBG5-F1
#
_cell.length_a   1.000
_cell.length_b   1.000
_cell.length_c   1.000
_cell.angle_alpha   90.00
_cell.angle_beta   90.00
_cell.angle_gamma   90.00
#
_symmetry.space_group_name_H-M   'P 1'
#
loop_
_entity.id
_entity.type
_entity.pdbx_description
1 polymer ?
#
loop_
_entity_poly.entity_id
_entity_poly.type
_entity_poly.pdbx_seq_one_letter_code
_entity_poly.pdbx_strand_id
1 'polypeptide(L)'
;MAHLGTIGTKAQSASASSVAITLTAGAPVGSTVLVGIAWESAAGSVPTISAVTDTGGNSYSTTPDVSANAGTTVAVAVLRARVTTALNIGDSITVTITGGTRGRWAMQADAFDDVDASSPLDKTATSTPGSSASLSSGVTSATVQAHELVYCVFGFGSGRTVTVPVGWTGGAKVETSGGSGDRALQVIHKYVNATGTQEGTLTLSSASTYAGAIETLKFTPAEPPAARISQVKLLAPQPGDALLAKVSQVRFTVPQAVLGEVRVSQVRLKAPAKAGQPPYSGIKAARDGNLWDATIQTPEST
;
A
#
# COMPACT_ATOMS: atom_id res chain seq x y z
N MET A 1 1.74 8.24 -2.00
CA MET A 1 2.56 7.07 -1.68
C MET A 1 1.57 5.95 -1.39
N ALA A 2 1.89 4.85 -0.72
CA ALA A 2 0.93 3.77 -0.52
C ALA A 2 0.93 3.32 0.95
N HIS A 3 2.07 2.87 1.43
CA HIS A 3 2.33 2.62 2.85
C HIS A 3 3.27 3.70 3.42
N LEU A 4 2.85 4.37 4.50
CA LEU A 4 3.62 5.40 5.21
C LEU A 4 4.57 4.82 6.25
N GLY A 5 4.40 3.54 6.61
CA GLY A 5 5.25 2.82 7.54
C GLY A 5 4.51 2.32 8.78
N THR A 6 5.19 1.47 9.53
CA THR A 6 4.79 1.09 10.89
C THR A 6 4.99 2.27 11.82
N ILE A 7 3.88 2.79 12.34
CA ILE A 7 3.85 4.00 13.17
C ILE A 7 3.98 3.69 14.66
N GLY A 8 3.87 2.42 15.08
CA GLY A 8 4.18 2.00 16.44
C GLY A 8 3.92 0.51 16.68
N THR A 9 4.59 -0.05 17.68
CA THR A 9 4.39 -1.42 18.14
C THR A 9 4.35 -1.50 19.66
N LYS A 10 3.70 -2.53 20.20
CA LYS A 10 3.65 -2.78 21.64
C LYS A 10 3.58 -4.27 21.94
N ALA A 11 4.47 -4.73 22.82
CA ALA A 11 4.32 -6.00 23.52
C ALA A 11 3.93 -5.72 24.98
N GLN A 12 2.91 -6.42 25.48
CA GLN A 12 2.46 -6.37 26.86
C GLN A 12 2.53 -7.77 27.46
N SER A 13 3.40 -7.94 28.45
CA SER A 13 3.68 -9.23 29.11
C SER A 13 2.97 -9.43 30.44
N ALA A 14 2.09 -8.51 30.84
CA ALA A 14 1.30 -8.62 32.07
C ALA A 14 -0.18 -8.49 31.76
N SER A 15 -1.01 -9.12 32.59
CA SER A 15 -2.47 -9.07 32.47
C SER A 15 -2.97 -7.64 32.42
N ALA A 16 -3.66 -7.31 31.32
CA ALA A 16 -4.24 -5.99 31.10
C ALA A 16 -5.59 -6.11 30.38
N SER A 17 -6.49 -5.18 30.69
CA SER A 17 -7.71 -4.90 29.92
C SER A 17 -7.52 -3.73 28.95
N SER A 18 -6.41 -2.98 29.06
CA SER A 18 -6.10 -1.84 28.21
C SER A 18 -4.62 -1.79 27.92
N VAL A 19 -4.24 -1.56 26.65
CA VAL A 19 -2.85 -1.49 26.19
C VAL A 19 -2.70 -0.33 25.20
N ALA A 20 -1.68 0.50 25.42
CA ALA A 20 -1.35 1.64 24.58
C ALA A 20 -0.08 1.39 23.75
N ILE A 21 -0.16 1.64 22.45
CA ILE A 21 0.97 1.81 21.54
C ILE A 21 1.41 3.26 21.63
N THR A 22 2.69 3.53 21.89
CA THR A 22 3.28 4.86 21.69
C THR A 22 3.80 4.95 20.25
N LEU A 23 3.45 6.02 19.56
CA LEU A 23 3.80 6.20 18.16
C LEU A 23 5.25 6.64 17.99
N THR A 24 5.95 5.97 17.10
CA THR A 24 7.33 6.26 16.69
C THR A 24 7.39 7.04 15.37
N ALA A 25 6.28 7.13 14.65
CA ALA A 25 6.11 7.96 13.46
C ALA A 25 4.70 8.57 13.44
N GLY A 26 4.52 9.67 12.71
CA GLY A 26 3.23 10.33 12.59
C GLY A 26 2.32 9.71 11.51
N ALA A 27 1.03 9.99 11.59
CA ALA A 27 0.05 9.68 10.57
C ALA A 27 -0.68 10.98 10.17
N PRO A 28 -0.56 11.45 8.91
CA PRO A 28 -1.17 12.70 8.48
C PRO A 28 -2.70 12.57 8.38
N VAL A 29 -3.39 13.72 8.41
CA VAL A 29 -4.83 13.78 8.11
C VAL A 29 -5.10 13.17 6.74
N GLY A 30 -6.16 12.38 6.65
CA GLY A 30 -6.52 11.67 5.44
C GLY A 30 -5.74 10.37 5.23
N SER A 31 -4.88 9.95 6.15
CA SER A 31 -4.38 8.57 6.14
C SER A 31 -5.36 7.61 6.82
N THR A 32 -5.21 6.32 6.53
CA THR A 32 -5.87 5.21 7.22
C THR A 32 -4.84 4.52 8.12
N VAL A 33 -5.20 4.30 9.38
CA VAL A 33 -4.42 3.50 10.33
C VAL A 33 -5.06 2.13 10.47
N LEU A 34 -4.27 1.07 10.31
CA LEU A 34 -4.64 -0.31 10.61
C LEU A 34 -3.90 -0.77 11.85
N VAL A 35 -4.63 -1.35 12.80
CA VAL A 35 -4.06 -1.89 14.04
C VAL A 35 -4.21 -3.41 14.03
N GLY A 36 -3.10 -4.12 13.83
CA GLY A 36 -3.03 -5.55 13.98
C GLY A 36 -2.79 -5.92 15.44
N ILE A 37 -3.54 -6.90 15.96
CA ILE A 37 -3.41 -7.35 17.34
C ILE A 37 -3.37 -8.86 17.41
N ALA A 38 -2.50 -9.40 18.27
CA ALA A 38 -2.54 -10.76 18.76
C ALA A 38 -2.66 -10.78 20.29
N TRP A 39 -3.53 -11.64 20.80
CA TRP A 39 -3.72 -11.87 22.24
C TRP A 39 -3.49 -13.32 22.62
N GLU A 40 -3.15 -13.53 23.87
CA GLU A 40 -3.45 -14.81 24.50
C GLU A 40 -4.97 -15.02 24.56
N SER A 41 -5.42 -16.19 24.11
CA SER A 41 -6.84 -16.56 24.03
C SER A 41 -7.26 -17.51 25.15
N ALA A 42 -6.78 -17.35 26.39
CA ALA A 42 -7.10 -18.27 27.48
C ALA A 42 -8.62 -18.53 27.65
N ALA A 43 -9.46 -17.52 27.39
CA ALA A 43 -10.93 -17.62 27.43
C ALA A 43 -11.59 -18.23 26.16
N GLY A 44 -10.82 -18.83 25.24
CA GLY A 44 -11.34 -19.54 24.07
C GLY A 44 -12.11 -18.68 23.05
N SER A 45 -11.88 -17.36 23.07
CA SER A 45 -12.65 -16.38 22.29
C SER A 45 -11.85 -15.10 22.04
N VAL A 46 -12.18 -14.41 20.94
CA VAL A 46 -11.71 -13.04 20.69
C VAL A 46 -12.32 -12.13 21.76
N PRO A 47 -11.55 -11.30 22.48
CA PRO A 47 -12.11 -10.38 23.46
C PRO A 47 -13.00 -9.32 22.80
N THR A 48 -14.04 -8.89 23.49
CA THR A 48 -14.85 -7.74 23.06
C THR A 48 -14.06 -6.46 23.25
N ILE A 49 -13.80 -5.74 22.17
CA ILE A 49 -13.13 -4.44 22.18
C ILE A 49 -14.19 -3.37 22.47
N SER A 50 -14.08 -2.72 23.61
CA SER A 50 -15.06 -1.71 24.05
C SER A 50 -14.68 -0.29 23.65
N ALA A 51 -13.39 -0.03 23.45
CA ALA A 51 -12.91 1.27 23.01
C ALA A 51 -11.55 1.15 22.33
N VAL A 52 -11.36 1.98 21.31
CA VAL A 52 -10.06 2.24 20.70
C VAL A 52 -9.96 3.75 20.54
N THR A 53 -9.00 4.35 21.24
CA THR A 53 -8.85 5.82 21.33
C THR A 53 -7.43 6.19 21.00
N ASP A 54 -7.22 7.34 20.38
CA ASP A 54 -5.91 7.94 20.26
C ASP A 54 -5.87 9.36 20.81
N THR A 55 -4.65 9.89 20.99
CA THR A 55 -4.44 11.25 21.50
C THR A 55 -5.08 12.33 20.59
N GLY A 56 -5.21 12.05 19.29
CA GLY A 56 -5.83 12.94 18.31
C GLY A 56 -7.37 12.95 18.32
N GLY A 57 -8.00 12.03 19.05
CA GLY A 57 -9.45 11.87 19.09
C GLY A 57 -10.05 11.25 17.81
N ASN A 58 -9.26 10.50 17.04
CA ASN A 58 -9.77 9.83 15.84
C ASN A 58 -10.70 8.67 16.21
N SER A 59 -11.67 8.41 15.32
CA SER A 59 -12.66 7.34 15.52
C SER A 59 -12.19 6.03 14.88
N TYR A 60 -11.97 5.02 15.71
CA TYR A 60 -11.63 3.65 15.30
C TYR A 60 -12.86 2.76 15.32
N SER A 61 -12.84 1.69 14.52
CA SER A 61 -13.80 0.60 14.67
C SER A 61 -13.59 -0.12 16.02
N THR A 62 -14.68 -0.39 16.73
CA THR A 62 -14.68 -1.26 17.92
C THR A 62 -15.03 -2.70 17.58
N THR A 63 -15.71 -2.90 16.44
CA THR A 63 -15.83 -4.20 15.80
C THR A 63 -14.63 -4.36 14.86
N PRO A 64 -13.81 -5.42 15.01
CA PRO A 64 -12.75 -5.71 14.07
C PRO A 64 -13.27 -5.84 12.64
N ASP A 65 -12.49 -5.35 11.67
CA ASP A 65 -12.75 -5.60 10.25
C ASP A 65 -12.64 -7.12 9.98
N VAL A 66 -11.66 -7.77 10.62
CA VAL A 66 -11.53 -9.23 10.66
C VAL A 66 -10.94 -9.68 12.00
N SER A 67 -11.36 -10.85 12.50
CA SER A 67 -10.76 -11.47 13.69
C SER A 67 -10.82 -12.99 13.61
N ALA A 68 -9.86 -13.66 14.24
CA ALA A 68 -9.77 -15.12 14.26
C ALA A 68 -9.35 -15.64 15.64
N ASN A 69 -9.79 -16.85 15.97
CA ASN A 69 -9.55 -17.48 17.27
C ASN A 69 -9.06 -18.92 17.12
N ALA A 70 -7.83 -19.19 17.53
CA ALA A 70 -7.27 -20.54 17.57
C ALA A 70 -7.44 -21.15 18.97
N GLY A 71 -8.70 -21.39 19.33
CA GLY A 71 -9.11 -21.98 20.60
C GLY A 71 -8.58 -21.21 21.81
N THR A 72 -8.04 -21.94 22.78
CA THR A 72 -7.54 -21.34 24.03
C THR A 72 -6.13 -20.75 23.91
N THR A 73 -5.54 -20.73 22.71
CA THR A 73 -4.13 -20.34 22.53
C THR A 73 -4.02 -18.88 22.13
N VAL A 74 -4.43 -18.52 20.91
CA VAL A 74 -4.18 -17.19 20.35
C VAL A 74 -5.40 -16.69 19.59
N ALA A 75 -5.65 -15.40 19.70
CA ALA A 75 -6.65 -14.69 18.92
C ALA A 75 -5.98 -13.52 18.21
N VAL A 76 -6.51 -13.13 17.05
CA VAL A 76 -6.06 -11.95 16.31
C VAL A 76 -7.24 -11.09 15.88
N ALA A 77 -6.96 -9.81 15.64
CA ALA A 77 -7.90 -8.88 15.01
C ALA A 77 -7.18 -7.80 14.22
N VAL A 78 -7.91 -7.19 13.29
CA VAL A 78 -7.54 -5.94 12.62
C VAL A 78 -8.61 -4.89 12.91
N LEU A 79 -8.18 -3.70 13.34
CA LEU A 79 -9.03 -2.54 13.56
C LEU A 79 -8.58 -1.41 12.64
N ARG A 80 -9.50 -0.51 12.30
CA ARG A 80 -9.21 0.60 11.37
C ARG A 80 -9.71 1.93 11.91
N ALA A 81 -8.97 2.99 11.62
CA ALA A 81 -9.46 4.37 11.68
C ALA A 81 -9.06 5.16 10.43
N ARG A 82 -9.87 6.16 10.09
CA ARG A 82 -9.44 7.27 9.26
C ARG A 82 -8.90 8.38 10.18
N VAL A 83 -7.72 8.89 9.86
CA VAL A 83 -7.11 9.99 10.58
C VAL A 83 -7.77 11.31 10.15
N THR A 84 -8.55 11.90 11.03
CA THR A 84 -9.17 13.23 10.87
C THR A 84 -8.36 14.32 11.60
N THR A 85 -7.65 13.93 12.65
CA THR A 85 -6.68 14.75 13.39
C THR A 85 -5.32 14.08 13.29
N ALA A 86 -4.31 14.79 12.76
CA ALA A 86 -2.98 14.23 12.57
C ALA A 86 -2.41 13.65 13.87
N LEU A 87 -1.80 12.46 13.75
CA LEU A 87 -1.06 11.82 14.83
C LEU A 87 0.42 12.12 14.67
N ASN A 88 1.08 12.39 15.80
CA ASN A 88 2.49 12.75 15.86
C ASN A 88 3.29 11.69 16.61
N ILE A 89 4.61 11.78 16.48
CA ILE A 89 5.54 10.98 17.30
C ILE A 89 5.25 11.29 18.78
N GLY A 90 5.14 10.24 19.60
CA GLY A 90 4.83 10.35 21.02
C GLY A 90 3.33 10.31 21.36
N ASP A 91 2.44 10.49 20.38
CA ASP A 91 1.01 10.21 20.58
C ASP A 91 0.80 8.71 20.84
N SER A 92 -0.42 8.33 21.24
CA SER A 92 -0.73 6.94 21.56
C SER A 92 -2.03 6.47 20.94
N ILE A 93 -2.08 5.18 20.62
CA ILE A 93 -3.31 4.45 20.28
C ILE A 93 -3.54 3.43 21.39
N THR A 94 -4.68 3.53 22.07
CA THR A 94 -5.04 2.69 23.22
C THR A 94 -6.22 1.81 22.86
N VAL A 95 -6.06 0.49 23.02
CA VAL A 95 -7.12 -0.50 22.83
C VAL A 95 -7.57 -1.00 24.19
N THR A 96 -8.88 -0.97 24.43
CA THR A 96 -9.50 -1.43 25.68
C THR A 96 -10.51 -2.54 25.38
N ILE A 97 -10.45 -3.60 26.18
CA ILE A 97 -11.37 -4.75 26.10
C ILE A 97 -12.24 -4.85 27.35
N THR A 98 -13.36 -5.56 27.21
CA THR A 98 -14.26 -5.96 28.29
C THR A 98 -14.36 -7.48 28.40
N GLY A 99 -14.95 -7.97 29.49
CA GLY A 99 -15.08 -9.41 29.75
C GLY A 99 -13.84 -10.08 30.36
N GLY A 100 -12.88 -9.29 30.86
CA GLY A 100 -11.70 -9.76 31.59
C GLY A 100 -10.41 -9.07 31.18
N THR A 101 -9.29 -9.72 31.47
CA THR A 101 -7.93 -9.28 31.09
C THR A 101 -7.26 -10.33 30.22
N ARG A 102 -6.33 -9.93 29.35
CA ARG A 102 -5.43 -10.88 28.67
C ARG A 102 -4.02 -10.73 29.19
N GLY A 103 -3.38 -11.86 29.44
CA GLY A 103 -2.02 -11.95 29.98
C GLY A 103 -0.97 -11.43 29.02
N ARG A 104 -1.22 -11.56 27.70
CA ARG A 104 -0.26 -11.22 26.63
C ARG A 104 -0.95 -10.50 25.48
N TRP A 105 -0.32 -9.41 25.03
CA TRP A 105 -0.71 -8.66 23.83
C TRP A 105 0.52 -8.37 22.98
N ALA A 106 0.40 -8.55 21.68
CA ALA A 106 1.32 -8.02 20.70
C ALA A 106 0.51 -7.18 19.70
N MET A 107 0.89 -5.92 19.51
CA MET A 107 0.15 -4.94 18.71
C MET A 107 1.10 -4.21 17.76
N GLN A 108 0.60 -3.90 16.57
CA GLN A 108 1.26 -3.07 15.58
C GLN A 108 0.25 -2.12 14.93
N ALA A 109 0.66 -0.88 14.70
CA ALA A 109 -0.10 0.10 13.93
C ALA A 109 0.68 0.49 12.68
N ASP A 110 0.03 0.39 11.52
CA ASP A 110 0.55 0.78 10.20
C ASP A 110 -0.32 1.89 9.60
N ALA A 111 0.29 2.85 8.90
CA ALA A 111 -0.40 3.95 8.25
C ALA A 111 -0.31 3.90 6.72
N PHE A 112 -1.40 4.25 6.03
CA PHE A 112 -1.56 4.20 4.58
C PHE A 112 -2.26 5.46 4.06
N ASP A 113 -1.78 6.06 2.96
CA ASP A 113 -2.32 7.33 2.42
C ASP A 113 -3.27 7.15 1.22
N ASP A 114 -3.47 5.92 0.75
CA ASP A 114 -4.17 5.63 -0.51
C ASP A 114 -5.47 4.82 -0.37
N VAL A 115 -5.74 4.29 0.82
CA VAL A 115 -6.96 3.52 1.13
C VAL A 115 -8.21 4.38 0.93
N ASP A 116 -9.21 3.82 0.25
CA ASP A 116 -10.48 4.48 -0.06
C ASP A 116 -11.16 5.02 1.21
N ALA A 117 -11.64 6.26 1.16
CA ALA A 117 -12.16 6.94 2.34
C ALA A 117 -13.60 6.54 2.69
N SER A 118 -14.36 5.98 1.74
CA SER A 118 -15.82 5.82 1.83
C SER A 118 -16.24 4.41 2.19
N SER A 119 -15.69 3.42 1.49
CA SER A 119 -16.01 2.00 1.69
C SER A 119 -14.76 1.14 1.45
N PRO A 120 -13.71 1.32 2.27
CA PRO A 120 -12.41 0.67 2.07
C PRO A 120 -12.47 -0.85 2.09
N LEU A 121 -13.13 -1.47 3.08
CA LEU A 121 -13.17 -2.93 3.19
C LEU A 121 -13.86 -3.58 1.97
N ASP A 122 -13.21 -4.58 1.39
CA ASP A 122 -13.80 -5.44 0.36
C ASP A 122 -14.01 -6.87 0.87
N LYS A 123 -12.94 -7.65 1.05
CA LYS A 123 -13.03 -9.06 1.46
C LYS A 123 -12.24 -9.36 2.72
N THR A 124 -12.66 -10.39 3.43
CA THR A 124 -11.97 -10.92 4.60
C THR A 124 -11.95 -12.45 4.56
N ALA A 125 -10.93 -13.04 5.17
CA ALA A 125 -10.90 -14.47 5.46
C ALA A 125 -10.07 -14.74 6.73
N THR A 126 -10.18 -15.96 7.24
CA THR A 126 -9.48 -16.40 8.44
C THR A 126 -9.04 -17.85 8.30
N SER A 127 -8.00 -18.24 9.03
CA SER A 127 -7.54 -19.63 9.11
C SER A 127 -7.02 -19.96 10.51
N THR A 128 -7.50 -21.08 11.05
CA THR A 128 -7.18 -21.59 12.40
C THR A 128 -7.03 -23.12 12.38
N PRO A 129 -6.13 -23.69 11.56
CA PRO A 129 -6.09 -25.14 11.31
C PRO A 129 -5.42 -25.92 12.45
N GLY A 130 -5.00 -25.27 13.53
CA GLY A 130 -4.25 -25.87 14.63
C GLY A 130 -2.76 -25.51 14.56
N SER A 131 -1.88 -26.49 14.80
CA SER A 131 -0.43 -26.28 14.86
C SER A 131 0.23 -26.49 13.50
N SER A 132 0.96 -25.49 13.00
CA SER A 132 1.70 -25.58 11.74
C SER A 132 2.93 -24.67 11.76
N ALA A 133 3.94 -25.02 10.96
CA ALA A 133 5.04 -24.12 10.61
C ALA A 133 4.74 -23.30 9.34
N SER A 134 3.80 -23.75 8.51
CA SER A 134 3.30 -23.03 7.34
C SER A 134 1.95 -22.42 7.67
N LEU A 135 1.94 -21.11 7.88
CA LEU A 135 0.79 -20.33 8.29
C LEU A 135 0.06 -19.82 7.06
N SER A 136 -1.27 -19.76 7.14
CA SER A 136 -2.18 -19.22 6.13
C SER A 136 -3.13 -18.22 6.79
N SER A 137 -3.49 -17.14 6.10
CA SER A 137 -4.53 -16.23 6.57
C SER A 137 -5.95 -16.75 6.27
N GLY A 138 -6.06 -17.83 5.50
CA GLY A 138 -7.27 -18.20 4.77
C GLY A 138 -7.34 -17.50 3.41
N VAL A 139 -8.15 -18.06 2.52
CA VAL A 139 -8.35 -17.57 1.15
C VAL A 139 -9.62 -16.73 1.11
N THR A 140 -9.53 -15.47 0.68
CA THR A 140 -10.71 -14.63 0.46
C THR A 140 -11.52 -15.12 -0.74
N SER A 141 -12.80 -14.75 -0.83
CA SER A 141 -13.47 -14.74 -2.14
C SER A 141 -12.77 -13.74 -3.08
N ALA A 142 -13.10 -13.80 -4.38
CA ALA A 142 -12.54 -12.85 -5.33
C ALA A 142 -12.87 -11.39 -4.94
N THR A 143 -11.87 -10.52 -5.03
CA THR A 143 -12.03 -9.08 -4.81
C THR A 143 -12.90 -8.44 -5.90
N VAL A 144 -13.56 -7.35 -5.54
CA VAL A 144 -14.51 -6.62 -6.40
C VAL A 144 -13.78 -5.59 -7.26
N GLN A 145 -12.65 -5.06 -6.79
CA GLN A 145 -11.83 -4.11 -7.55
C GLN A 145 -10.45 -4.68 -7.84
N ALA A 146 -9.82 -4.11 -8.87
CA ALA A 146 -8.48 -4.51 -9.28
C ALA A 146 -7.41 -4.01 -8.29
N HIS A 147 -7.60 -2.80 -7.74
CA HIS A 147 -6.64 -2.13 -6.88
C HIS A 147 -6.98 -2.39 -5.40
N GLU A 148 -6.30 -3.36 -4.82
CA GLU A 148 -6.48 -3.74 -3.41
C GLU A 148 -5.15 -3.68 -2.64
N LEU A 149 -5.20 -3.10 -1.44
CA LEU A 149 -4.24 -3.34 -0.38
C LEU A 149 -4.66 -4.63 0.33
N VAL A 150 -3.80 -5.64 0.32
CA VAL A 150 -4.00 -6.89 1.04
C VAL A 150 -3.23 -6.81 2.35
N TYR A 151 -3.90 -6.92 3.48
CA TYR A 151 -3.31 -6.80 4.82
C TYR A 151 -3.62 -8.04 5.65
N CYS A 152 -2.56 -8.68 6.18
CA CYS A 152 -2.66 -9.93 6.92
C CYS A 152 -2.04 -9.80 8.29
N VAL A 153 -2.67 -10.42 9.28
CA VAL A 153 -2.16 -10.55 10.64
C VAL A 153 -2.08 -12.02 11.04
N PHE A 154 -0.97 -12.38 11.67
CA PHE A 154 -0.70 -13.73 12.15
C PHE A 154 -0.30 -13.69 13.62
N GLY A 155 -1.12 -14.33 14.45
CA GLY A 155 -0.84 -14.54 15.87
C GLY A 155 -0.38 -15.96 16.11
N PHE A 156 0.73 -16.13 16.82
CA PHE A 156 1.32 -17.44 17.14
C PHE A 156 2.13 -17.37 18.45
N GLY A 157 2.72 -18.48 18.91
CA GLY A 157 3.59 -18.49 20.08
C GLY A 157 4.94 -17.83 19.80
N SER A 158 5.50 -17.12 20.78
CA SER A 158 6.80 -16.43 20.66
C SER A 158 8.00 -17.38 20.43
N GLY A 159 9.18 -16.80 20.20
CA GLY A 159 10.45 -17.55 20.12
C GLY A 159 10.70 -18.24 18.77
N ARG A 160 9.89 -17.93 17.75
CA ARG A 160 10.03 -18.45 16.38
C ARG A 160 10.56 -17.37 15.46
N THR A 161 11.43 -17.74 14.53
CA THR A 161 11.77 -16.84 13.41
C THR A 161 10.68 -16.95 12.35
N VAL A 162 10.45 -15.85 11.63
CA VAL A 162 9.42 -15.73 10.61
C VAL A 162 10.08 -15.43 9.28
N THR A 163 9.69 -16.18 8.26
CA THR A 163 10.04 -15.91 6.86
C THR A 163 8.82 -15.35 6.15
N VAL A 164 8.92 -14.09 5.73
CA VAL A 164 7.92 -13.41 4.90
C VAL A 164 8.15 -13.80 3.44
N PRO A 165 7.13 -14.27 2.68
CA PRO A 165 7.30 -14.63 1.29
C PRO A 165 7.69 -13.44 0.39
N VAL A 166 8.36 -13.73 -0.72
CA VAL A 166 8.67 -12.74 -1.76
C VAL A 166 7.37 -12.09 -2.27
N GLY A 167 7.41 -10.78 -2.50
CA GLY A 167 6.27 -9.98 -2.95
C GLY A 167 5.37 -9.48 -1.82
N TRP A 168 5.66 -9.85 -0.57
CA TRP A 168 5.04 -9.27 0.62
C TRP A 168 6.01 -8.35 1.34
N THR A 169 5.47 -7.29 1.92
CA THR A 169 6.18 -6.42 2.86
C THR A 169 5.78 -6.83 4.27
N GLY A 170 6.75 -7.02 5.16
CA GLY A 170 6.52 -7.32 6.56
C GLY A 170 7.52 -6.57 7.44
N GLY A 171 7.03 -6.03 8.56
CA GLY A 171 7.86 -5.39 9.58
C GLY A 171 8.51 -6.40 10.52
N ALA A 172 9.18 -5.88 11.55
CA ALA A 172 9.67 -6.72 12.64
C ALA A 172 8.51 -7.40 13.38
N LYS A 173 8.67 -8.68 13.69
CA LYS A 173 7.73 -9.41 14.55
C LYS A 173 7.65 -8.76 15.93
N VAL A 174 6.45 -8.58 16.45
CA VAL A 174 6.21 -8.11 17.82
C VAL A 174 5.97 -9.31 18.70
N GLU A 175 6.72 -9.49 19.78
CA GLU A 175 6.54 -10.64 20.67
C GLU A 175 6.62 -10.27 22.15
N THR A 176 5.78 -10.92 22.95
CA THR A 176 5.83 -10.82 24.41
C THR A 176 6.89 -11.75 24.97
N SER A 177 7.33 -11.45 26.19
CA SER A 177 8.26 -12.26 26.97
C SER A 177 7.71 -12.55 28.37
N GLY A 178 8.03 -13.71 28.94
CA GLY A 178 7.62 -14.06 30.30
C GLY A 178 6.99 -15.45 30.46
N GLY A 179 7.12 -16.37 29.49
CA GLY A 179 6.89 -17.80 29.68
C GLY A 179 6.02 -18.48 28.62
N SER A 180 5.44 -19.63 28.97
CA SER A 180 4.71 -20.52 28.03
C SER A 180 3.43 -19.91 27.41
N GLY A 181 2.92 -18.81 27.97
CA GLY A 181 1.78 -18.05 27.46
C GLY A 181 2.13 -16.98 26.41
N ASP A 182 3.40 -16.80 26.08
CA ASP A 182 3.84 -15.70 25.24
C ASP A 182 3.31 -15.77 23.80
N ARG A 183 3.05 -14.59 23.23
CA ARG A 183 2.45 -14.41 21.91
C ARG A 183 3.31 -13.54 21.04
N ALA A 184 3.30 -13.85 19.76
CA ALA A 184 3.90 -13.07 18.71
C ALA A 184 2.84 -12.67 17.69
N LEU A 185 3.05 -11.50 17.10
CA LEU A 185 2.32 -10.94 15.98
C LEU A 185 3.30 -10.71 14.83
N GLN A 186 2.96 -11.21 13.65
CA GLN A 186 3.53 -10.74 12.39
C GLN A 186 2.42 -10.13 11.56
N VAL A 187 2.68 -8.93 11.06
CA VAL A 187 1.86 -8.26 10.05
C VAL A 187 2.60 -8.31 8.71
N ILE A 188 1.87 -8.61 7.64
CA ILE A 188 2.37 -8.49 6.26
C ILE A 188 1.32 -7.84 5.37
N HIS A 189 1.76 -7.12 4.34
CA HIS A 189 0.88 -6.53 3.34
C HIS A 189 1.48 -6.54 1.94
N LYS A 190 0.63 -6.37 0.92
CA LYS A 190 1.03 -6.14 -0.46
C LYS A 190 -0.06 -5.35 -1.19
N TYR A 191 0.30 -4.76 -2.33
CA TYR A 191 -0.64 -4.18 -3.27
C TYR A 191 -0.86 -5.12 -4.45
N VAL A 192 -2.12 -5.24 -4.90
CA VAL A 192 -2.49 -6.00 -6.10
C VAL A 192 -3.27 -5.10 -7.07
N ASN A 193 -3.11 -5.38 -8.37
CA ASN A 193 -3.70 -4.60 -9.47
C ASN A 193 -4.61 -5.45 -10.38
N ALA A 194 -5.16 -6.54 -9.84
CA ALA A 194 -6.10 -7.40 -10.52
C ALA A 194 -7.10 -7.98 -9.52
N THR A 195 -8.33 -8.22 -9.97
CA THR A 195 -9.32 -8.93 -9.17
C THR A 195 -8.90 -10.39 -8.99
N GLY A 196 -9.25 -10.96 -7.85
CA GLY A 196 -8.96 -12.37 -7.56
C GLY A 196 -9.02 -12.69 -6.08
N THR A 197 -8.88 -13.97 -5.75
CA THR A 197 -8.77 -14.41 -4.36
C THR A 197 -7.42 -14.02 -3.80
N GLN A 198 -7.36 -13.67 -2.52
CA GLN A 198 -6.13 -13.32 -1.82
C GLN A 198 -5.90 -14.27 -0.63
N GLU A 199 -4.64 -14.59 -0.39
CA GLU A 199 -4.18 -15.36 0.77
C GLU A 199 -2.78 -14.87 1.12
N GLY A 200 -2.56 -14.56 2.40
CA GLY A 200 -1.24 -14.38 2.98
C GLY A 200 -0.73 -15.70 3.55
N THR A 201 0.57 -15.92 3.42
CA THR A 201 1.26 -17.05 4.06
C THR A 201 2.51 -16.60 4.77
N LEU A 202 2.93 -17.36 5.79
CA LEU A 202 4.20 -17.18 6.50
C LEU A 202 4.81 -18.55 6.79
N THR A 203 6.14 -18.61 6.89
CA THR A 203 6.84 -19.80 7.39
C THR A 203 7.50 -19.49 8.72
N LEU A 204 7.33 -20.37 9.70
CA LEU A 204 7.98 -20.32 11.00
C LEU A 204 9.13 -21.34 11.07
N SER A 205 10.15 -21.04 11.89
CA SER A 205 11.24 -22.00 12.17
C SER A 205 10.78 -23.30 12.85
N SER A 206 9.63 -23.27 13.52
CA SER A 206 9.00 -24.43 14.15
C SER A 206 7.49 -24.23 14.26
N ALA A 207 6.73 -25.33 14.37
CA ALA A 207 5.28 -25.27 14.38
C ALA A 207 4.73 -24.49 15.60
N SER A 208 3.63 -23.77 15.39
CA SER A 208 2.84 -23.13 16.44
C SER A 208 1.36 -23.34 16.16
N THR A 209 0.56 -23.46 17.22
CA THR A 209 -0.85 -23.09 17.10
C THR A 209 -0.94 -21.62 16.75
N TYR A 210 -1.74 -21.28 15.74
CA TYR A 210 -1.79 -19.92 15.22
C TYR A 210 -3.21 -19.55 14.79
N ALA A 211 -3.46 -18.24 14.73
CA ALA A 211 -4.62 -17.64 14.10
C ALA A 211 -4.14 -16.68 13.01
N GLY A 212 -4.62 -16.89 11.78
CA GLY A 212 -4.38 -16.02 10.63
C GLY A 212 -5.67 -15.31 10.24
N ALA A 213 -5.54 -14.03 9.89
CA ALA A 213 -6.64 -13.23 9.35
C ALA A 213 -6.12 -12.34 8.22
N ILE A 214 -6.97 -12.12 7.22
CA ILE A 214 -6.71 -11.27 6.05
C ILE A 214 -7.91 -10.37 5.81
N GLU A 215 -7.61 -9.14 5.45
CA GLU A 215 -8.54 -8.21 4.83
C GLU A 215 -7.97 -7.66 3.52
N THR A 216 -8.85 -7.32 2.60
CA THR A 216 -8.54 -6.55 1.40
C THR A 216 -9.25 -5.21 1.48
N LEU A 217 -8.51 -4.16 1.17
CA LEU A 217 -8.97 -2.78 1.22
C LEU A 217 -8.81 -2.17 -0.17
N LYS A 218 -9.89 -1.60 -0.68
CA LYS A 218 -9.86 -0.79 -1.91
C LYS A 218 -8.93 0.40 -1.68
N PHE A 219 -8.10 0.67 -2.67
CA PHE A 219 -7.30 1.90 -2.71
C PHE A 219 -7.48 2.58 -4.06
N THR A 220 -7.34 3.90 -4.08
CA THR A 220 -7.28 4.65 -5.33
C THR A 220 -5.81 4.89 -5.64
N PRO A 221 -5.24 4.31 -6.70
CA PRO A 221 -3.90 4.64 -7.12
C PRO A 221 -3.80 6.15 -7.34
N ALA A 222 -2.70 6.77 -6.91
CA ALA A 222 -2.44 8.16 -7.28
C ALA A 222 -2.53 8.27 -8.80
N GLU A 223 -3.27 9.27 -9.30
CA GLU A 223 -3.31 9.53 -10.74
C GLU A 223 -1.87 9.64 -11.25
N PRO A 224 -1.50 8.93 -12.33
CA PRO A 224 -0.17 9.09 -12.89
C PRO A 224 0.04 10.58 -13.20
N PRO A 225 1.20 11.16 -12.87
CA PRO A 225 1.44 12.58 -13.11
C PRO A 225 1.16 12.87 -14.58
N ALA A 226 0.14 13.69 -14.84
CA ALA A 226 -0.19 14.07 -16.20
C ALA A 226 1.01 14.80 -16.80
N ALA A 227 1.63 14.21 -17.82
CA ALA A 227 2.62 14.91 -18.63
C ALA A 227 1.90 16.04 -19.37
N ARG A 228 2.02 17.28 -18.89
CA ARG A 228 1.48 18.47 -19.53
C ARG A 228 2.56 19.10 -20.40
N ILE A 229 2.37 19.11 -21.71
CA ILE A 229 3.16 19.94 -22.62
C ILE A 229 2.48 21.31 -22.64
N SER A 230 3.03 22.26 -21.89
CA SER A 230 2.45 23.59 -21.74
C SER A 230 2.63 24.45 -23.00
N GLN A 231 3.72 24.26 -23.75
CA GLN A 231 3.98 24.96 -25.01
C GLN A 231 4.82 24.10 -25.97
N VAL A 232 4.47 24.13 -27.26
CA VAL A 232 5.31 23.64 -28.36
C VAL A 232 5.66 24.85 -29.21
N LYS A 233 6.94 25.25 -29.22
CA LYS A 233 7.43 26.34 -30.08
C LYS A 233 8.13 25.76 -31.30
N LEU A 234 7.57 26.01 -32.48
CA LEU A 234 8.19 25.67 -33.76
C LEU A 234 8.85 26.94 -34.32
N LEU A 235 10.16 26.92 -34.51
CA LEU A 235 10.91 28.00 -35.12
C LEU A 235 11.20 27.64 -36.57
N ALA A 236 10.71 28.45 -37.51
CA ALA A 236 11.13 28.35 -38.91
C ALA A 236 12.49 29.05 -39.07
N PRO A 237 13.51 28.37 -39.62
CA PRO A 237 14.77 29.03 -39.95
C PRO A 237 14.49 29.97 -41.14
N GLN A 238 14.53 31.28 -40.90
CA GLN A 238 14.26 32.39 -41.83
C GLN A 238 12.76 32.80 -41.96
N PRO A 239 12.28 33.78 -41.18
CA PRO A 239 10.88 34.23 -41.19
C PRO A 239 10.52 35.16 -42.38
N GLY A 240 11.30 35.18 -43.46
CA GLY A 240 11.06 36.09 -44.59
C GLY A 240 9.71 35.83 -45.26
N ASP A 241 8.72 36.67 -44.98
CA ASP A 241 7.33 36.70 -45.49
C ASP A 241 6.62 35.33 -45.65
N ALA A 242 7.08 34.28 -44.97
CA ALA A 242 6.50 32.95 -45.10
C ALA A 242 5.20 32.88 -44.27
N LEU A 243 4.07 32.75 -44.96
CA LEU A 243 2.76 32.49 -44.38
C LEU A 243 2.84 31.28 -43.44
N LEU A 244 2.56 31.54 -42.16
CA LEU A 244 2.38 30.62 -41.03
C LEU A 244 2.28 29.14 -41.41
N ALA A 245 3.27 28.34 -41.00
CA ALA A 245 3.17 26.89 -41.05
C ALA A 245 1.98 26.42 -40.17
N LYS A 246 0.99 25.77 -40.78
CA LYS A 246 -0.14 25.17 -40.05
C LYS A 246 0.22 23.75 -39.62
N VAL A 247 0.18 23.49 -38.32
CA VAL A 247 0.21 22.14 -37.77
C VAL A 247 -1.23 21.64 -37.69
N SER A 248 -1.59 20.66 -38.52
CA SER A 248 -2.98 20.17 -38.58
C SER A 248 -3.30 19.13 -37.52
N GLN A 249 -2.31 18.39 -37.01
CA GLN A 249 -2.48 17.40 -35.94
C GLN A 249 -1.11 16.98 -35.37
N VAL A 250 -1.04 16.85 -34.05
CA VAL A 250 0.05 16.15 -33.36
C VAL A 250 -0.59 14.99 -32.60
N ARG A 251 -0.16 13.76 -32.89
CA ARG A 251 -0.61 12.56 -32.17
C ARG A 251 0.56 12.02 -31.36
N PHE A 252 0.38 11.90 -30.06
CA PHE A 252 1.32 11.21 -29.18
C PHE A 252 0.76 9.83 -28.85
N THR A 253 1.63 8.83 -28.82
CA THR A 253 1.32 7.50 -28.27
C THR A 253 2.17 7.33 -27.04
N VAL A 254 1.54 7.26 -25.88
CA VAL A 254 2.23 7.02 -24.61
C VAL A 254 2.04 5.54 -24.28
N PRO A 255 3.05 4.67 -24.44
CA PRO A 255 2.98 3.33 -23.89
C PRO A 255 2.95 3.41 -22.36
N GLN A 256 2.18 2.54 -21.72
CA GLN A 256 2.01 2.55 -20.27
C GLN A 256 3.35 2.59 -19.53
N ALA A 257 3.41 3.52 -18.59
CA ALA A 257 4.43 3.82 -17.59
C ALA A 257 5.61 2.83 -17.45
N VAL A 258 6.75 3.19 -18.07
CA VAL A 258 8.09 3.04 -17.47
C VAL A 258 8.92 4.23 -17.96
N LEU A 259 9.54 4.97 -17.03
CA LEU A 259 10.54 6.02 -17.25
C LEU A 259 10.84 6.42 -18.72
N GLY A 260 10.03 7.37 -19.21
CA GLY A 260 10.51 8.58 -19.90
C GLY A 260 11.17 8.44 -21.27
N GLU A 261 10.46 7.96 -22.29
CA GLU A 261 10.76 8.35 -23.67
C GLU A 261 9.46 8.74 -24.40
N VAL A 262 9.32 10.02 -24.77
CA VAL A 262 8.25 10.46 -25.67
C VAL A 262 8.76 10.28 -27.10
N ARG A 263 8.29 9.22 -27.77
CA ARG A 263 8.57 9.02 -29.20
C ARG A 263 7.54 9.76 -30.04
N VAL A 264 8.00 10.73 -30.82
CA VAL A 264 7.20 11.32 -31.89
C VAL A 264 7.34 10.41 -33.10
N SER A 265 6.34 9.56 -33.34
CA SER A 265 6.41 8.52 -34.38
C SER A 265 6.34 9.08 -35.80
N GLN A 266 5.65 10.21 -36.00
CA GLN A 266 5.60 10.91 -37.27
C GLN A 266 5.38 12.42 -37.06
N VAL A 267 6.20 13.24 -37.74
CA VAL A 267 5.94 14.67 -37.93
C VAL A 267 5.74 14.90 -39.42
N ARG A 268 4.54 15.33 -39.83
CA ARG A 268 4.29 15.82 -41.20
C ARG A 268 4.21 17.34 -41.18
N LEU A 269 5.17 17.98 -41.82
CA LEU A 269 5.18 19.44 -42.03
C LEU A 269 4.79 19.73 -43.47
N LYS A 270 3.78 20.59 -43.67
CA LYS A 270 3.44 21.14 -44.98
C LYS A 270 3.73 22.63 -44.95
N ALA A 271 4.86 23.02 -45.55
CA ALA A 271 5.26 24.40 -45.69
C ALA A 271 5.08 24.83 -47.15
N PRO A 272 4.33 25.91 -47.44
CA PRO A 272 4.33 26.48 -48.78
C PRO A 272 5.72 27.03 -49.11
N ALA A 273 6.23 26.72 -50.30
CA ALA A 273 7.48 27.27 -50.84
C ALA A 273 7.14 28.37 -51.85
N LYS A 274 7.91 29.46 -51.85
CA LYS A 274 7.82 30.46 -52.93
C LYS A 274 8.33 29.85 -54.25
N ALA A 275 7.83 30.35 -55.37
CA ALA A 275 8.33 29.93 -56.68
C ALA A 275 9.86 30.19 -56.76
N GLY A 276 10.63 29.15 -57.08
CA GLY A 276 12.09 29.20 -57.12
C GLY A 276 12.81 28.91 -55.80
N GLN A 277 12.09 28.70 -54.69
CA GLN A 277 12.70 28.32 -53.42
C GLN A 277 13.09 26.84 -53.42
N PRO A 278 14.34 26.47 -53.05
CA PRO A 278 14.73 25.07 -52.94
C PRO A 278 13.92 24.34 -51.84
N PRO A 279 13.73 23.02 -51.94
CA PRO A 279 13.02 22.24 -50.94
C PRO A 279 13.63 22.42 -49.55
N TYR A 280 12.78 22.50 -48.51
CA TYR A 280 13.25 22.51 -47.13
C TYR A 280 14.02 21.21 -46.85
N SER A 281 15.32 21.33 -46.54
CA SER A 281 16.20 20.20 -46.25
C SER A 281 16.43 20.06 -44.75
N GLY A 282 15.94 18.97 -44.16
CA GLY A 282 16.25 18.56 -42.80
C GLY A 282 15.22 18.95 -41.73
N ILE A 283 15.23 18.19 -40.64
CA ILE A 283 14.55 18.54 -39.39
C ILE A 283 15.66 18.97 -38.43
N LYS A 284 15.51 20.13 -37.77
CA LYS A 284 16.42 20.55 -36.71
C LYS A 284 15.71 20.45 -35.36
N ALA A 285 16.40 19.86 -34.38
CA ALA A 285 15.94 19.84 -33.00
C ALA A 285 16.59 20.98 -32.23
N ALA A 286 15.81 21.76 -31.48
CA ALA A 286 16.35 22.78 -30.59
C ALA A 286 16.35 22.27 -29.15
N ARG A 287 17.50 22.32 -28.48
CA ARG A 287 17.63 22.02 -27.04
C ARG A 287 18.47 23.12 -26.40
N ASP A 288 17.95 23.71 -25.33
CA ASP A 288 18.62 24.78 -24.56
C ASP A 288 19.07 25.97 -25.43
N GLY A 289 18.26 26.32 -26.44
CA GLY A 289 18.54 27.42 -27.37
C GLY A 289 19.47 27.07 -28.53
N ASN A 290 20.10 25.89 -28.52
CA ASN A 290 20.99 25.43 -29.59
C ASN A 290 20.26 24.54 -30.60
N LEU A 291 20.55 24.72 -31.89
CA LEU A 291 20.00 23.92 -32.99
C LEU A 291 20.94 22.75 -33.31
N TRP A 292 20.36 21.55 -33.37
CA TRP A 292 21.03 20.29 -33.69
C TRP A 292 20.39 19.70 -34.95
N ASP A 293 21.19 19.16 -35.87
CA ASP A 293 20.66 18.41 -37.00
C ASP A 293 20.07 17.09 -36.47
N ALA A 294 18.79 16.87 -36.72
CA ALA A 294 18.15 15.63 -36.29
C ALA A 294 18.47 14.53 -37.30
N THR A 295 19.22 13.52 -36.88
CA THR A 295 19.48 12.32 -37.66
C THR A 295 18.23 11.43 -37.62
N ILE A 296 17.66 11.10 -38.79
CA ILE A 296 16.60 10.11 -38.89
C ILE A 296 17.28 8.73 -38.79
N GLN A 297 17.21 8.11 -37.61
CA GLN A 297 17.51 6.68 -37.50
C GLN A 297 16.29 5.90 -37.96
N THR A 298 16.38 5.24 -39.11
CA THR A 298 15.46 4.17 -39.46
C THR A 298 15.64 3.04 -38.45
N PRO A 299 14.57 2.51 -37.84
CA PRO A 299 14.69 1.35 -36.97
C PRO A 299 15.30 0.20 -37.77
N GLU A 300 16.26 -0.49 -37.17
CA GLU A 300 16.80 -1.73 -37.76
C GLU A 300 15.64 -2.69 -38.00
N SER A 301 15.60 -3.27 -39.19
CA SER A 301 14.60 -4.28 -39.55
C SER A 301 14.77 -5.49 -38.64
N THR A 302 13.79 -5.75 -37.78
CA THR A 302 13.56 -7.06 -37.15
C THR A 302 12.96 -8.03 -38.16
#